data_AF-A0A660WGV1-F1
#
_entry.id   AF-A0A660WGV1-F1
#
_cell.length_a   1.000
_cell.length_b   1.000
_cell.length_c   1.000
_cell.angle_alpha   90.00
_cell.angle_beta   90.00
_cell.angle_gamma   90.00
#
_symmetry.space_group_name_H-M   'P 1'
#
loop_
_entity.id
_entity.type
_entity.pdbx_description
1 polymer ?
#
loop_
_entity_poly.entity_id
_entity_poly.type
_entity_poly.pdbx_seq_one_letter_code
_entity_poly.pdbx_strand_id
1 'polypeptide(L)' 'MDDTKNDFNIDDVAQKVGGRFKLTVLVQKRYKELNEWSLETGKKLPRDIIDAILREIWRGAIELQPEPDEINAEKLLGGE' A
#
# COMPACT_ATOMS: atom_id res chain seq x y z
N MET A 1 -33.95 -12.16 5.74
CA MET A 1 -32.56 -12.37 6.17
C MET A 1 -31.81 -12.75 4.91
N ASP A 2 -31.04 -11.82 4.36
CA ASP A 2 -29.90 -12.14 3.50
C ASP A 2 -29.02 -10.88 3.48
N ASP A 3 -28.19 -10.78 4.51
CA ASP A 3 -27.16 -9.75 4.66
C ASP A 3 -26.01 -10.10 3.70
N THR A 4 -26.14 -9.79 2.42
CA THR A 4 -24.98 -9.70 1.52
C THR A 4 -24.17 -8.45 1.86
N LYS A 5 -23.57 -8.42 3.05
CA LYS A 5 -22.31 -7.71 3.24
C LYS A 5 -21.29 -8.50 2.43
N ASN A 6 -20.94 -7.95 1.27
CA ASN A 6 -19.78 -8.36 0.52
C ASN A 6 -18.56 -7.99 1.38
N ASP A 7 -18.30 -8.81 2.40
CA ASP A 7 -17.27 -8.60 3.41
C ASP A 7 -15.94 -8.70 2.71
N PHE A 8 -15.39 -7.52 2.42
CA PHE A 8 -14.07 -7.37 1.86
C PHE A 8 -13.07 -7.89 2.89
N ASN A 9 -12.63 -9.14 2.74
CA ASN A 9 -11.86 -9.85 3.74
C ASN A 9 -10.38 -9.45 3.67
N ILE A 10 -9.88 -8.88 4.76
CA ILE A 10 -8.47 -8.46 4.89
C ILE A 10 -7.49 -9.61 4.69
N ASP A 11 -7.87 -10.83 5.05
CA ASP A 11 -7.02 -12.01 4.88
C ASP A 11 -6.83 -12.36 3.39
N ASP A 12 -7.86 -12.17 2.55
CA ASP A 12 -7.77 -12.39 1.11
C ASP A 12 -6.83 -11.36 0.45
N VAL A 13 -6.92 -10.10 0.89
CA VAL A 13 -6.02 -9.04 0.43
C VAL A 13 -4.58 -9.35 0.85
N ALA A 14 -4.39 -9.81 2.09
CA ALA A 14 -3.08 -10.19 2.60
C ALA A 14 -2.48 -11.33 1.77
N GLN A 15 -3.25 -12.38 1.47
CA GLN A 15 -2.80 -13.48 0.61
C GLN A 15 -2.41 -12.98 -0.78
N LYS A 16 -3.23 -12.11 -1.39
CA LYS A 16 -2.97 -11.56 -2.73
C LYS A 16 -1.63 -10.83 -2.83
N VAL A 17 -1.27 -10.05 -1.80
CA VAL A 17 -0.07 -9.21 -1.86
C VAL A 17 1.21 -9.90 -1.37
N GLY A 18 1.12 -11.13 -0.85
CA GLY A 18 2.27 -11.90 -0.33
C GLY A 18 2.41 -11.91 1.19
N GLY A 19 1.31 -11.70 1.91
CA GLY A 19 1.21 -11.85 3.36
C GLY A 19 0.85 -10.56 4.10
N ARG A 20 0.54 -10.71 5.40
CA ARG A 20 0.11 -9.60 6.27
C ARG A 20 1.17 -8.53 6.44
N PHE A 21 2.46 -8.91 6.47
CA PHE A 21 3.55 -7.92 6.57
C PHE A 21 3.54 -6.96 5.39
N LYS A 22 3.54 -7.48 4.16
CA LYS A 22 3.53 -6.66 2.94
C LYS A 22 2.25 -5.83 2.83
N LEU A 23 1.09 -6.40 3.22
CA LEU A 23 -0.15 -5.64 3.32
C LEU A 23 -0.02 -4.43 4.24
N THR A 24 0.50 -4.61 5.45
CA THR A 24 0.69 -3.52 6.42
C THR A 24 1.58 -2.41 5.85
N VAL A 25 2.69 -2.77 5.20
CA VAL A 25 3.60 -1.79 4.58
C VAL A 25 2.89 -1.02 3.46
N LEU A 26 2.12 -1.69 2.60
CA LEU A 26 1.35 -1.04 1.52
C LEU A 26 0.30 -0.08 2.07
N VAL A 27 -0.40 -0.49 3.13
CA VAL A 27 -1.40 0.38 3.81
C VAL A 27 -0.72 1.61 4.39
N GLN A 28 0.39 1.45 5.11
CA GLN A 28 1.13 2.55 5.72
C GLN A 28 1.69 3.52 4.67
N LYS A 29 2.28 2.98 3.58
CA LYS A 29 2.76 3.77 2.44
C LYS A 29 1.64 4.66 1.90
N ARG A 30 0.51 4.05 1.56
CA ARG A 30 -0.60 4.80 0.95
C ARG A 30 -1.24 5.79 1.91
N TYR A 31 -1.39 5.41 3.17
CA TYR A 31 -1.89 6.31 4.20
C TYR A 31 -1.00 7.55 4.36
N LYS A 32 0.33 7.37 4.31
CA LYS A 32 1.29 8.48 4.37
C LYS A 32 1.09 9.46 3.20
N GLU A 33 1.01 8.95 1.96
CA GLU A 33 0.78 9.77 0.75
C GLU A 33 -0.52 10.58 0.86
N LEU A 34 -1.60 9.95 1.34
CA LEU A 34 -2.89 10.60 1.54
C LEU A 34 -2.84 11.65 2.66
N ASN A 35 -2.11 11.36 3.73
CA ASN A 35 -1.94 12.28 4.85
C ASN A 35 -1.12 13.53 4.43
N GLU A 36 -0.07 13.35 3.62
CA GLU A 36 0.70 14.48 3.04
C GLU A 36 -0.20 15.35 2.16
N TRP A 37 -0.97 14.74 1.25
CA TRP A 37 -1.95 15.46 0.44
C TRP A 37 -3.02 16.19 1.29
N SER A 38 -3.47 15.57 2.38
CA SER A 38 -4.45 16.16 3.31
C SER A 38 -3.88 17.41 3.98
N LEU A 39 -2.61 17.38 4.40
CA LEU A 39 -1.92 18.52 4.99
C LEU A 39 -1.72 19.65 3.99
N GLU A 40 -1.35 19.34 2.75
CA GLU A 40 -1.12 20.34 1.68
C GLU A 40 -2.41 21.03 1.24
N THR A 41 -3.51 20.27 1.13
CA THR A 41 -4.78 20.79 0.61
C THR A 41 -5.73 21.30 1.69
N GLY A 42 -5.45 21.03 2.96
CA GLY A 42 -6.35 21.29 4.10
C GLY A 42 -7.62 20.44 4.09
N LYS A 43 -7.76 19.49 3.15
CA LYS A 43 -8.90 18.56 3.08
C LYS A 43 -8.71 17.44 4.08
N LYS A 44 -9.77 17.07 4.80
CA LYS A 44 -9.72 15.97 5.76
C LYS A 44 -9.83 14.62 5.06
N LEU A 45 -9.06 13.65 5.53
CA LEU A 45 -9.24 12.25 5.15
C LEU A 45 -10.59 11.73 5.66
N PRO A 46 -11.28 10.88 4.86
CA PRO A 46 -12.54 10.29 5.26
C PRO A 46 -12.34 9.23 6.36
N ARG A 47 -13.40 8.91 7.08
CA ARG A 47 -13.35 7.97 8.23
C ARG A 47 -13.00 6.54 7.80
N ASP A 48 -13.41 6.15 6.60
CA ASP A 48 -13.25 4.84 5.97
C ASP A 48 -12.01 4.78 5.05
N ILE A 49 -11.02 5.65 5.27
CA ILE A 49 -9.82 5.74 4.43
C ILE A 49 -9.05 4.41 4.34
N ILE A 50 -9.06 3.62 5.42
CA ILE A 50 -8.43 2.29 5.42
C ILE A 50 -9.13 1.34 4.45
N ASP A 51 -10.47 1.32 4.43
CA ASP A 51 -11.21 0.48 3.49
C ASP A 51 -10.97 0.90 2.03
N ALA A 52 -10.86 2.22 1.77
CA ALA A 52 -10.49 2.74 0.47
C ALA A 52 -9.09 2.27 0.05
N ILE A 53 -8.10 2.38 0.93
CA ILE A 53 -6.73 1.91 0.70
C ILE A 53 -6.71 0.40 0.41
N LEU A 54 -7.41 -0.41 1.21
CA LEU A 54 -7.44 -1.85 1.00
C LEU A 54 -8.06 -2.23 -0.36
N ARG A 55 -9.08 -1.49 -0.81
CA ARG A 55 -9.67 -1.67 -2.16
C ARG A 55 -8.70 -1.25 -3.27
N GLU A 56 -7.92 -0.19 -3.07
CA GLU A 56 -6.85 0.22 -4.00
C GLU A 56 -5.77 -0.87 -4.12
N ILE A 57 -5.33 -1.43 -2.99
CA ILE A 57 -4.37 -2.54 -2.93
C ILE A 57 -4.92 -3.76 -3.67
N TRP A 58 -6.18 -4.12 -3.43
CA TRP A 58 -6.83 -5.25 -4.11
C TRP A 58 -6.91 -5.08 -5.62
N ARG A 59 -7.03 -3.85 -6.11
CA ARG A 59 -7.01 -3.53 -7.54
C ARG A 59 -5.60 -3.53 -8.14
N GLY A 60 -4.56 -3.65 -7.33
CA GLY A 60 -3.16 -3.57 -7.78
C GLY A 60 -2.71 -2.13 -8.09
N ALA A 61 -3.39 -1.11 -7.55
CA ALA A 61 -3.04 0.29 -7.79
C ALA A 61 -1.87 0.78 -6.93
N ILE A 62 -1.43 -0.02 -5.93
CA ILE A 62 -0.38 0.34 -4.98
C ILE A 62 0.64 -0.79 -4.95
N GLU A 63 1.87 -0.47 -5.35
CA GLU A 63 2.99 -1.40 -5.35
C GLU A 63 4.15 -0.85 -4.48
N LEU A 64 4.92 -1.76 -3.90
CA LEU A 64 6.25 -1.43 -3.39
C LEU A 64 7.17 -1.35 -4.60
N GLN A 65 7.58 -0.15 -5.00
CA GLN A 65 8.65 -0.05 -5.97
C GLN A 65 9.92 -0.58 -5.30
N PRO A 66 10.71 -1.43 -5.97
CA PRO A 66 12.07 -1.68 -5.50
C PRO A 66 12.80 -0.34 -5.47
N GLU A 67 13.48 -0.05 -4.37
CA GLU A 67 14.36 1.11 -4.32
C GLU A 67 15.40 0.99 -5.44
N PRO A 68 15.75 2.09 -6.13
CA PRO A 68 16.77 2.05 -7.20
C PRO A 68 18.19 1.68 -6.72
N ASP A 69 18.39 1.36 -5.43
CA ASP A 69 19.71 1.13 -4.83
C ASP A 69 20.25 -0.31 -4.93
N GLU A 70 19.56 -1.24 -5.61
CA GLU A 70 20.17 -2.52 -6.01
C GLU A 70 20.94 -2.44 -7.34
N ILE A 71 20.89 -1.34 -8.08
CA ILE A 71 21.62 -1.17 -9.35
C ILE A 71 23.05 -0.58 -9.14
N ASN A 72 23.36 -0.06 -7.95
CA ASN A 72 24.63 0.63 -7.68
C ASN A 72 25.66 -0.14 -6.85
N ALA A 73 25.33 -1.31 -6.28
CA ALA A 73 26.30 -2.10 -5.52
C ALA A 73 27.42 -2.70 -6.40
N GLU A 74 27.13 -3.03 -7.67
CA GLU A 74 28.13 -3.51 -8.62
C GLU A 74 29.04 -2.39 -9.18
N LYS A 75 28.63 -1.11 -9.07
CA LYS A 75 29.43 0.03 -9.54
C LYS A 75 30.42 0.56 -8.51
N LEU A 76 30.18 0.32 -7.22
CA LEU A 76 31.05 0.76 -6.12
C LEU A 76 32.17 -0.24 -5.81
N LEU A 77 32.03 -1.50 -6.21
CA LEU A 77 33.07 -2.53 -6.08
C LEU A 77 33.98 -2.62 -7.31
N GLY A 78 34.10 -1.51 -8.06
CA GLY A 78 34.92 -1.35 -9.27
C GLY A 78 36.08 -2.33 -9.34
N GLY A 79 35.85 -3.40 -10.09
CA GLY A 79 36.90 -4.24 -10.61
C GLY A 79 37.58 -3.48 -11.73
N GLU A 80 38.78 -2.98 -11.43
CA GLU A 80 39.95 -3.03 -12.31
C GLU A 80 41.16 -3.38 -11.44
#